data_AF-A0A225UMW7-F1
#
_entry.id   AF-A0A225UMW7-F1
#
_cell.length_a   1.000
_cell.length_b   1.000
_cell.length_c   1.000
_cell.angle_alpha   90.00
_cell.angle_beta   90.00
_cell.angle_gamma   90.00
#
_symmetry.space_group_name_H-M   'P 1'
#
loop_
_entity.id
_entity.type
_entity.pdbx_description
1 polymer ?
#
loop_
_entity_poly.entity_id
_entity_poly.type
_entity_poly.pdbx_seq_one_letter_code
_entity_poly.pdbx_strand_id
1 'polypeptide(L)'
;MEPATKKVSSNWYDEKTGRALAQEAIDHSSCDLKIAFVSTPAAYHDLLKIQREKEDESMGDNIYIFEYDRRFGGKYGDRFCFYDYNAPMDQPDKFHHFFDYVLMEPRCRAAWSIFVRAWSSHT
;
A
#
# COMPACT_ATOMS: atom_id res chain seq x y z
N MET A 1 -5.70 -40.77 1.55
CA MET A 1 -4.78 -39.70 1.13
C MET A 1 -5.64 -38.49 0.79
N GLU A 2 -5.82 -37.57 1.73
CA GLU A 2 -6.46 -36.29 1.43
C GLU A 2 -5.52 -35.44 0.58
N PRO A 3 -6.02 -34.69 -0.42
CA PRO A 3 -5.18 -33.75 -1.14
C PRO A 3 -4.80 -32.62 -0.20
N ALA A 4 -3.50 -32.38 -0.04
CA ALA A 4 -2.98 -31.22 0.67
C ALA A 4 -3.52 -29.95 -0.01
N THR A 5 -4.49 -29.30 0.62
CA THR A 5 -4.87 -27.95 0.26
C THR A 5 -3.68 -27.07 0.55
N LYS A 6 -3.08 -26.51 -0.50
CA LYS A 6 -2.02 -25.52 -0.40
C LYS A 6 -2.60 -24.33 0.36
N LYS A 7 -2.40 -24.28 1.69
CA LYS A 7 -2.77 -23.13 2.53
C LYS A 7 -2.12 -21.91 1.87
N VAL A 8 -2.95 -21.01 1.33
CA VAL A 8 -2.55 -19.63 1.09
C VAL A 8 -2.16 -19.12 2.48
N SER A 9 -0.86 -19.07 2.76
CA SER A 9 -0.36 -18.48 3.98
C SER A 9 -0.94 -17.09 4.06
N SER A 10 -1.77 -16.82 5.06
CA SER A 10 -2.28 -15.49 5.35
C SER A 10 -1.12 -14.49 5.24
N ASN A 11 -1.16 -13.62 4.23
CA ASN A 11 -0.22 -12.49 4.05
C ASN A 11 -0.46 -11.40 5.12
N TRP A 12 -0.98 -11.77 6.29
CA TRP A 12 -1.38 -10.87 7.36
C TRP A 12 -0.25 -10.79 8.38
N TYR A 13 0.14 -9.58 8.74
CA TYR A 13 1.02 -9.36 9.87
C TYR A 13 0.30 -9.75 11.17
N ASP A 14 1.07 -10.02 12.22
CA ASP A 14 0.50 -9.95 13.56
C ASP A 14 0.01 -8.52 13.85
N GLU A 15 -0.96 -8.39 14.75
CA GLU A 15 -1.60 -7.12 15.06
C GLU A 15 -0.61 -6.04 15.49
N LYS A 16 0.46 -6.41 16.20
CA LYS A 16 1.48 -5.46 16.66
C LYS A 16 2.25 -4.88 15.48
N THR A 17 2.69 -5.73 14.57
CA THR A 17 3.48 -5.37 13.39
C THR A 17 2.64 -4.56 12.40
N GLY A 18 1.44 -5.03 12.08
CA GLY A 18 0.56 -4.33 11.14
C GLY A 18 0.14 -2.96 11.67
N ARG A 19 -0.17 -2.85 12.97
CA ARG A 19 -0.47 -1.56 13.61
C ARG A 19 0.75 -0.63 13.62
N ALA A 20 1.95 -1.14 13.87
CA ALA A 20 3.16 -0.32 13.86
C ALA A 20 3.44 0.26 12.47
N LEU A 21 3.36 -0.57 11.42
CA LEU A 21 3.55 -0.13 10.03
C LEU A 21 2.48 0.87 9.60
N ALA A 22 1.23 0.63 9.97
CA ALA A 22 0.14 1.56 9.72
C ALA A 22 0.36 2.89 10.45
N GLN A 23 0.79 2.85 11.72
CA GLN A 23 1.06 4.07 12.49
C GLN A 23 2.24 4.85 11.93
N GLU A 24 3.30 4.19 11.47
CA GLU A 24 4.42 4.85 10.79
C GLU A 24 3.94 5.60 9.54
N ALA A 25 3.12 4.96 8.70
CA ALA A 25 2.52 5.62 7.55
C ALA A 25 1.67 6.83 7.96
N ILE A 26 0.89 6.73 9.04
CA ILE A 26 0.08 7.84 9.57
C ILE A 26 0.96 8.97 10.12
N ASP A 27 2.04 8.67 10.83
CA ASP A 27 2.94 9.66 11.40
C ASP A 27 3.70 10.43 10.31
N HIS A 28 3.92 9.78 9.17
CA HIS A 28 4.41 10.39 7.93
C HIS A 28 3.30 10.98 7.05
N SER A 29 2.03 10.89 7.48
CA SER A 29 0.90 11.54 6.81
C SER A 29 0.63 12.92 7.41
N SER A 30 0.31 13.86 6.54
CA SER A 30 -0.34 15.12 6.93
C SER A 30 -1.54 15.31 6.00
N CYS A 31 -2.37 16.32 6.25
CA CYS A 31 -3.51 16.64 5.38
C CYS A 31 -3.09 16.88 3.91
N ASP A 32 -1.81 17.18 3.65
CA ASP A 32 -1.28 17.48 2.32
C ASP A 32 -0.39 16.35 1.75
N LEU A 33 0.06 15.40 2.57
CA LEU A 33 0.98 14.35 2.14
C LEU A 33 0.26 13.14 1.57
N LYS A 34 0.78 12.60 0.48
CA LYS A 34 0.21 11.46 -0.25
C LYS A 34 1.00 10.20 -0.01
N ILE A 35 0.28 9.13 0.32
CA ILE A 35 0.87 7.87 0.76
C ILE A 35 0.46 6.75 -0.20
N ALA A 36 1.44 5.94 -0.60
CA ALA A 36 1.20 4.71 -1.34
C ALA A 36 1.57 3.48 -0.50
N PHE A 37 0.61 2.57 -0.37
CA PHE A 37 0.83 1.20 0.08
C PHE A 37 1.04 0.34 -1.16
N VAL A 38 2.24 -0.21 -1.36
CA VAL A 38 2.57 -1.05 -2.52
C VAL A 38 2.75 -2.49 -2.08
N SER A 39 1.81 -3.35 -2.51
CA SER A 39 1.80 -4.78 -2.18
C SER A 39 1.75 -5.06 -0.66
N THR A 40 1.14 -4.15 0.11
CA THR A 40 1.07 -4.16 1.59
C THR A 40 -0.40 -4.13 2.08
N PRO A 41 -1.25 -5.09 1.67
CA PRO A 41 -2.70 -5.00 1.89
C PRO A 41 -3.07 -5.19 3.38
N ALA A 42 -2.23 -5.89 4.15
CA ALA A 42 -2.40 -6.07 5.57
C ALA A 42 -2.14 -4.77 6.37
N ALA A 43 -1.08 -4.03 6.06
CA ALA A 43 -0.82 -2.74 6.70
C ALA A 43 -1.88 -1.70 6.32
N TYR A 44 -2.35 -1.71 5.07
CA TYR A 44 -3.46 -0.86 4.64
C TYR A 44 -4.76 -1.17 5.38
N HIS A 45 -5.05 -2.45 5.62
CA HIS A 45 -6.20 -2.85 6.45
C HIS A 45 -6.12 -2.31 7.88
N ASP A 46 -4.94 -2.38 8.51
CA ASP A 46 -4.75 -1.91 9.87
C ASP A 46 -4.77 -0.39 9.96
N LEU A 47 -4.33 0.31 8.91
CA LEU A 47 -4.55 1.76 8.79
C LEU A 47 -6.03 2.12 8.83
N LEU A 48 -6.87 1.42 8.04
CA LEU A 48 -8.31 1.66 8.05
C LEU A 48 -8.94 1.31 9.42
N LYS A 49 -8.35 0.36 10.17
CA LYS A 49 -8.79 0.05 11.54
C LYS A 49 -8.48 1.23 12.47
N ILE A 50 -7.26 1.78 12.42
CA ILE A 50 -6.88 2.95 13.21
C ILE A 50 -7.75 4.18 12.86
N GLN A 51 -8.03 4.40 11.58
CA GLN A 51 -8.91 5.49 11.13
C GLN A 51 -10.30 5.40 11.79
N ARG A 52 -10.92 4.21 11.77
CA ARG A 52 -12.21 3.97 12.43
C ARG A 52 -12.15 4.16 13.94
N GLU A 53 -11.07 3.74 14.59
CA GLU A 53 -10.87 3.92 16.04
C GLU A 53 -10.74 5.40 16.45
N LYS A 54 -10.22 6.25 15.57
CA LYS A 54 -10.01 7.68 15.83
C LYS A 54 -11.20 8.57 15.43
N GLU A 55 -12.22 8.01 14.78
CA GLU A 55 -13.37 8.75 14.23
C GLU A 55 -12.96 9.94 13.33
N ASP A 56 -11.80 9.83 12.67
CA ASP A 56 -11.25 10.87 11.81
C ASP A 56 -11.46 10.46 10.34
N GLU A 57 -12.48 11.04 9.70
CA GLU A 57 -12.78 10.77 8.29
C GLU A 57 -11.78 11.42 7.33
N SER A 58 -11.09 12.49 7.75
CA SER A 58 -10.08 13.17 6.93
C SER A 58 -8.78 12.36 6.80
N MET A 59 -8.54 11.49 7.77
CA MET A 59 -7.42 10.57 7.89
C MET A 59 -7.49 9.43 6.86
N GLY A 60 -7.05 9.65 5.63
CA GLY A 60 -7.08 8.60 4.61
C GLY A 60 -7.34 9.12 3.20
N ASP A 61 -7.68 10.40 3.07
CA ASP A 61 -8.06 10.98 1.79
C ASP A 61 -6.90 11.16 0.80
N ASN A 62 -5.68 10.93 1.25
CA ASN A 62 -4.49 10.96 0.42
C ASN A 62 -3.75 9.62 0.39
N ILE A 63 -4.43 8.52 0.74
CA ILE A 63 -3.83 7.19 0.85
C ILE A 63 -4.31 6.27 -0.27
N TYR A 64 -3.38 5.61 -0.93
CA TYR A 64 -3.62 4.78 -2.10
C TYR A 64 -3.03 3.39 -1.87
N ILE A 65 -3.70 2.36 -2.40
CA ILE A 65 -3.26 0.97 -2.32
C ILE A 65 -3.01 0.42 -3.73
N PHE A 66 -1.77 0.02 -3.98
CA PHE A 66 -1.28 -0.57 -5.22
C PHE A 66 -1.21 -2.08 -5.06
N GLU A 67 -2.14 -2.78 -5.71
CA GLU A 67 -2.30 -4.22 -5.54
C GLU A 67 -2.61 -4.95 -6.84
N TYR A 68 -2.11 -6.18 -6.93
CA TYR A 68 -2.38 -7.06 -8.07
C TYR A 68 -3.77 -7.69 -7.96
N ASP A 69 -4.24 -7.95 -6.74
CA ASP A 69 -5.54 -8.58 -6.51
C ASP A 69 -6.69 -7.60 -6.76
N ARG A 70 -7.32 -7.72 -7.93
CA ARG A 70 -8.44 -6.88 -8.37
C ARG A 70 -9.67 -6.94 -7.46
N ARG A 71 -9.78 -7.95 -6.59
CA ARG A 71 -10.88 -8.01 -5.60
C ARG A 71 -10.87 -6.83 -4.65
N PHE A 72 -9.70 -6.22 -4.42
CA PHE A 72 -9.59 -5.01 -3.61
C PHE A 72 -10.22 -3.77 -4.27
N GLY A 73 -10.38 -3.74 -5.60
CA GLY A 73 -11.02 -2.63 -6.30
C GLY A 73 -12.46 -2.40 -5.85
N GLY A 74 -13.25 -3.48 -5.68
CA GLY A 74 -14.60 -3.37 -5.15
C GLY A 74 -14.66 -2.97 -3.66
N LYS A 75 -13.57 -3.16 -2.92
CA LYS A 75 -13.50 -2.87 -1.48
C LYS A 75 -13.02 -1.45 -1.18
N TYR A 76 -12.08 -0.93 -1.96
CA TYR A 76 -11.40 0.34 -1.68
C TYR A 76 -11.70 1.45 -2.69
N GLY A 77 -12.47 1.16 -3.75
CA GLY A 77 -12.95 2.15 -4.71
C GLY A 77 -11.80 2.95 -5.33
N ASP A 78 -11.93 4.27 -5.31
CA ASP A 78 -10.99 5.21 -5.94
C ASP A 78 -9.58 5.20 -5.31
N ARG A 79 -9.42 4.60 -4.13
CA ARG A 79 -8.12 4.44 -3.47
C ARG A 79 -7.33 3.25 -4.03
N PHE A 80 -8.00 2.33 -4.72
CA PHE A 80 -7.34 1.15 -5.32
C PHE A 80 -6.72 1.48 -6.68
N CYS A 81 -5.44 1.14 -6.78
CA CYS A 81 -4.68 1.18 -8.01
C CYS A 81 -4.26 -0.26 -8.37
N PHE A 82 -4.66 -0.74 -9.54
CA PHE A 82 -4.16 -2.03 -10.01
C PHE A 82 -2.66 -1.92 -10.29
N TYR A 83 -1.87 -2.79 -9.67
CA TYR A 83 -0.42 -2.81 -9.78
C TYR A 83 0.06 -4.17 -10.26
N ASP A 84 0.54 -4.23 -11.51
CA ASP A 84 1.21 -5.40 -12.04
C ASP A 84 2.69 -5.38 -11.63
N TYR A 85 3.06 -6.21 -10.65
CA TYR A 85 4.44 -6.34 -10.22
C TYR A 85 5.38 -6.90 -11.31
N ASN A 86 4.85 -7.50 -12.39
CA ASN A 86 5.65 -7.91 -13.55
C ASN A 86 5.94 -6.74 -14.49
N ALA A 87 5.12 -5.68 -14.44
CA ALA A 87 5.27 -4.46 -15.22
C ALA A 87 5.23 -3.23 -14.29
N PRO A 88 6.19 -3.09 -13.35
CA PRO A 88 6.16 -2.03 -12.33
C PRO A 88 6.16 -0.61 -12.91
N MET A 89 6.64 -0.45 -14.14
CA MET A 89 6.73 0.82 -14.84
C MET A 89 5.46 1.20 -15.60
N ASP A 90 4.50 0.27 -15.74
CA ASP A 90 3.23 0.51 -16.43
C ASP A 90 2.22 1.11 -15.43
N GLN A 91 2.56 2.28 -14.89
CA GLN A 91 1.70 3.03 -13.99
C GLN A 91 1.21 4.32 -14.65
N PRO A 92 -0.03 4.76 -14.37
CA PRO A 92 -0.52 6.02 -14.89
C PRO A 92 0.41 7.19 -14.57
N ASP A 93 0.74 8.01 -15.56
CA ASP A 93 1.66 9.16 -15.42
C ASP A 93 1.29 10.11 -14.27
N LYS A 94 0.00 10.17 -13.91
CA LYS A 94 -0.50 10.96 -12.77
C LYS A 94 0.15 10.61 -11.42
N PHE A 95 0.75 9.43 -11.30
CA PHE A 95 1.41 8.97 -10.07
C PHE A 95 2.92 9.26 -10.04
N HIS A 96 3.51 9.76 -11.13
CA HIS A 96 4.89 10.19 -11.14
C HIS A 96 5.08 11.41 -10.23
N HIS A 97 6.01 11.34 -9.28
CA HIS A 97 6.28 12.38 -8.28
C HIS A 97 5.06 12.78 -7.44
N PHE A 98 4.09 11.87 -7.30
CA PHE A 98 2.83 12.17 -6.63
C PHE A 98 2.85 11.83 -5.13
N PHE A 99 3.66 10.85 -4.71
CA PHE A 99 3.68 10.33 -3.35
C PHE A 99 4.88 10.83 -2.56
N ASP A 100 4.63 11.22 -1.32
CA ASP A 100 5.63 11.69 -0.36
C ASP A 100 6.19 10.52 0.48
N TYR A 101 5.36 9.50 0.72
CA TYR A 101 5.76 8.30 1.45
C TYR A 101 5.22 7.04 0.77
N VAL A 102 6.06 6.01 0.70
CA VAL A 102 5.71 4.72 0.08
C VAL A 102 6.06 3.60 1.05
N LEU A 103 5.02 2.89 1.53
CA LEU A 103 5.18 1.67 2.30
C LEU A 103 5.09 0.46 1.38
N MET A 104 6.18 -0.29 1.28
CA MET A 104 6.32 -1.37 0.31
C MET A 104 6.83 -2.66 0.95
N GLU A 105 6.29 -3.80 0.51
CA GLU A 105 6.83 -5.13 0.85
C GLU A 105 8.08 -5.47 0.02
N PRO A 106 9.23 -5.76 0.66
CA PRO A 106 10.51 -5.99 -0.02
C PRO A 106 10.57 -7.27 -0.88
N ARG A 107 9.58 -8.16 -0.80
CA ARG A 107 9.48 -9.33 -1.69
C ARG A 107 9.20 -8.96 -3.14
N CYS A 108 8.77 -7.72 -3.41
CA CYS A 108 8.57 -7.21 -4.75
C CYS A 108 9.87 -6.57 -5.29
N ARG A 109 10.75 -7.37 -5.90
CA ARG A 109 12.02 -6.90 -6.52
C ARG A 109 11.84 -5.75 -7.54
N ALA A 110 10.63 -5.63 -8.09
CA ALA A 110 10.22 -4.69 -9.12
C ALA A 110 10.06 -3.24 -8.63
N ALA A 111 9.58 -3.01 -7.41
CA ALA A 111 9.27 -1.65 -6.96
C ALA A 111 10.47 -0.86 -6.39
N TRP A 112 11.64 -1.50 -6.24
CA TRP A 112 12.90 -0.77 -6.03
C TRP A 112 13.23 0.17 -7.20
N SER A 113 12.84 -0.18 -8.43
CA SER A 113 13.06 0.66 -9.62
C SER A 113 12.23 1.93 -9.64
N ILE A 114 11.00 1.85 -9.12
CA ILE A 114 10.07 2.99 -8.97
C ILE A 114 10.62 3.95 -7.91
N PHE A 115 11.05 3.42 -6.76
CA PHE A 115 11.58 4.22 -5.66
C PHE A 115 12.85 4.98 -6.05
N VAL A 116 13.78 4.32 -6.76
CA VAL A 116 15.01 4.96 -7.23
C VAL A 116 14.73 6.11 -8.20
N ARG A 117 13.78 5.98 -9.14
CA ARG A 117 13.48 7.08 -10.09
C ARG A 117 12.69 8.24 -9.46
N ALA A 118 11.76 7.95 -8.54
CA ALA A 118 11.03 8.98 -7.81
C ALA A 118 11.97 9.88 -6.97
N TRP A 119 13.03 9.29 -6.40
CA TRP A 119 14.03 9.99 -5.60
C TRP A 119 15.16 10.65 -6.41
N SER A 120 15.63 10.01 -7.50
CA SER A 120 16.80 10.46 -8.27
C SER A 120 16.58 11.62 -9.23
N SER A 121 15.40 12.25 -9.27
CA SER A 121 15.15 13.42 -10.15
C SER A 121 15.44 14.78 -9.49
N HIS A 122 16.07 14.79 -8.31
CA HIS A 122 16.62 16.01 -7.68
C HIS A 122 18.10 16.21 -8.03
N THR A 123 18.39 16.48 -9.31
CA THR A 123 19.62 17.17 -9.75
C THR A 123 19.30 18.08 -10.91
#